data_AF-A0A973GRE1-F1
#
_entry.id   AF-A0A973GRE1-F1
#
_cell.length_a   1.000
_cell.length_b   1.000
_cell.length_c   1.000
_cell.angle_alpha   90.00
_cell.angle_beta   90.00
_cell.angle_gamma   90.00
#
_symmetry.space_group_name_H-M   'P 1'
#
loop_
_entity.id
_entity.type
_entity.pdbx_description
1 polymer ?
#
loop_
_entity_poly.entity_id
_entity_poly.type
_entity_poly.pdbx_seq_one_letter_code
_entity_poly.pdbx_strand_id
1 'polypeptide(L)'
;MKDIGRILREQRVAIGLEIGDIAKKTCISSRYLCAMEEGRFQNIPRVYGKGYLKIYADLLHLDLKPLLALYEQDRQGLTAGGPHAL
;
A
#
# COMPACT_ATOMS: atom_id res chain seq x y z
N MET A 1 -13.15 -4.65 -8.45
CA MET A 1 -11.96 -5.16 -7.74
C MET A 1 -11.75 -4.28 -6.50
N LYS A 2 -11.44 -4.86 -5.34
CA LYS A 2 -11.11 -4.10 -4.13
C LYS A 2 -9.64 -3.71 -4.24
N ASP A 3 -9.41 -2.43 -4.51
CA ASP A 3 -8.07 -1.87 -4.66
C ASP A 3 -7.50 -1.59 -3.27
N ILE A 4 -6.36 -2.20 -2.93
CA ILE A 4 -5.73 -2.04 -1.62
C ILE A 4 -5.46 -0.56 -1.29
N GLY A 5 -5.09 0.25 -2.29
CA GLY A 5 -4.85 1.68 -2.09
C GLY A 5 -6.10 2.45 -1.69
N ARG A 6 -7.24 2.08 -2.27
CA ARG A 6 -8.54 2.67 -1.91
C ARG A 6 -8.90 2.35 -0.45
N ILE A 7 -8.67 1.12 0.00
CA ILE A 7 -8.93 0.70 1.40
C ILE A 7 -8.10 1.56 2.37
N LEU A 8 -6.81 1.74 2.09
CA LEU A 8 -5.91 2.55 2.92
C LEU A 8 -6.38 4.01 2.98
N ARG A 9 -6.73 4.60 1.83
CA ARG A 9 -7.20 5.98 1.74
C ARG A 9 -8.52 6.19 2.47
N GLU A 10 -9.51 5.33 2.23
CA GLU A 10 -10.83 5.42 2.85
C GLU A 10 -10.71 5.35 4.37
N GLN A 11 -9.90 4.41 4.88
CA GLN A 11 -9.67 4.31 6.31
C GLN A 11 -8.96 5.54 6.87
N ARG A 12 -7.90 6.03 6.24
CA ARG A 12 -7.19 7.25 6.68
C ARG A 12 -8.13 8.44 6.80
N VAL A 13 -8.96 8.66 5.77
CA VAL A 13 -9.93 9.76 5.73
C VAL A 13 -10.99 9.57 6.82
N ALA A 14 -11.46 8.35 7.04
CA ALA A 14 -12.46 8.05 8.07
C ALA A 14 -11.97 8.37 9.49
N ILE A 15 -10.69 8.16 9.78
CA ILE A 15 -10.09 8.49 11.08
C ILE A 15 -9.46 9.89 11.14
N GLY A 16 -9.62 10.69 10.08
CA GLY A 16 -9.22 12.10 10.04
C GLY A 16 -7.71 12.37 10.04
N LEU A 17 -6.89 11.41 9.58
CA LEU A 17 -5.44 11.60 9.55
C LEU A 17 -4.95 12.23 8.24
N GLU A 18 -4.01 13.16 8.36
CA GLU A 18 -3.32 13.76 7.22
C GLU A 18 -2.08 12.96 6.85
N ILE A 19 -1.79 12.86 5.55
CA ILE A 19 -0.58 12.18 5.04
C ILE A 19 0.70 12.78 5.65
N GLY A 20 0.72 14.09 5.90
CA GLY A 20 1.86 14.77 6.52
C GLY A 20 2.14 14.28 7.95
N ASP A 21 1.10 14.08 8.76
CA ASP A 21 1.26 13.59 10.13
C ASP A 21 1.67 12.13 10.18
N ILE A 22 1.13 11.32 9.28
CA ILE A 22 1.53 9.92 9.14
C ILE A 22 2.99 9.84 8.71
N ALA A 23 3.42 10.66 7.76
CA ALA A 23 4.81 10.71 7.33
C ALA A 23 5.77 11.06 8.47
N LYS A 24 5.40 12.03 9.32
CA LYS A 24 6.17 12.39 10.52
C LYS A 24 6.22 11.24 11.55
N LYS A 25 5.10 10.57 11.81
CA LYS A 25 5.00 9.48 12.79
C LYS A 25 5.73 8.21 12.36
N THR A 26 5.73 7.91 11.07
CA THR A 26 6.26 6.65 10.51
C THR A 26 7.66 6.78 9.91
N CYS A 27 8.15 8.01 9.72
CA CYS A 27 9.33 8.33 8.93
C CYS A 27 9.27 7.84 7.47
N ILE A 28 8.08 7.48 6.98
CA ILE A 28 7.84 7.12 5.59
C ILE A 28 7.55 8.41 4.83
N SER A 29 8.27 8.64 3.73
CA SER A 29 8.01 9.83 2.89
C SER A 29 6.56 9.84 2.40
N SER A 30 5.91 11.01 2.45
CA SER A 30 4.55 11.23 1.95
C SER A 30 4.36 10.73 0.51
N ARG A 31 5.40 10.78 -0.33
CA ARG A 31 5.35 10.24 -1.70
C ARG A 31 5.03 8.74 -1.74
N TYR A 32 5.55 7.97 -0.79
CA TYR A 32 5.31 6.53 -0.71
C TYR A 32 3.97 6.22 -0.05
N LEU A 33 3.54 7.02 0.92
CA LEU A 33 2.19 6.90 1.49
C LEU A 33 1.12 7.16 0.41
N CYS A 34 1.28 8.23 -0.38
CA CYS A 34 0.41 8.48 -1.53
C CYS A 34 0.47 7.35 -2.56
N ALA A 35 1.67 6.85 -2.88
CA ALA A 35 1.81 5.73 -3.81
C ALA A 35 1.06 4.47 -3.31
N MET A 36 1.08 4.18 -2.00
CA MET A 36 0.27 3.08 -1.44
C MET A 36 -1.23 3.33 -1.61
N GLU A 37 -1.72 4.55 -1.34
CA GLU A 37 -3.14 4.92 -1.52
C GLU A 37 -3.60 4.95 -2.98
N GLU A 38 -2.69 5.23 -3.91
CA GLU A 38 -2.94 5.21 -5.35
C GLU A 38 -2.77 3.81 -5.97
N GLY A 39 -2.42 2.78 -5.18
CA GLY A 39 -2.14 1.44 -5.69
C GLY A 39 -0.82 1.33 -6.46
N ARG A 40 0.02 2.37 -6.44
CA ARG A 40 1.28 2.47 -7.20
C ARG A 40 2.46 1.85 -6.47
N PHE A 41 2.33 0.60 -6.01
CA PHE A 41 3.37 -0.10 -5.24
C PHE A 41 4.67 -0.36 -6.03
N GLN A 42 4.63 -0.29 -7.36
CA GLN A 42 5.81 -0.33 -8.23
C GLN A 42 6.75 0.87 -8.04
N ASN A 43 6.23 2.01 -7.56
CA ASN A 43 7.02 3.21 -7.28
C ASN A 43 7.70 3.15 -5.89
N ILE A 44 7.40 2.10 -5.12
CA ILE A 44 7.98 1.88 -3.79
C ILE A 44 9.09 0.83 -3.95
N PRO A 45 10.30 1.07 -3.39
CA PRO A 45 11.37 0.08 -3.47
C PRO A 45 10.90 -1.25 -2.87
N ARG A 46 11.12 -2.35 -3.60
CA ARG A 46 10.54 -3.68 -3.32
C ARG A 46 10.84 -4.18 -1.90
N VAL A 47 12.03 -3.87 -1.38
CA VAL A 47 12.47 -4.26 -0.03
C VAL A 47 11.65 -3.59 1.07
N TYR A 48 11.05 -2.43 0.81
CA TYR A 48 10.31 -1.65 1.81
C TYR A 48 8.78 -1.80 1.71
N GLY A 49 8.24 -2.19 0.56
CA GLY A 49 6.78 -2.20 0.33
C GLY A 49 5.97 -2.95 1.40
N LYS A 50 6.38 -4.17 1.76
CA LYS A 50 5.72 -4.96 2.83
C LYS A 50 5.85 -4.29 4.21
N GLY A 51 7.01 -3.72 4.50
CA GLY A 51 7.27 -3.04 5.77
C GLY A 51 6.43 -1.78 5.93
N TYR A 52 6.38 -0.94 4.88
CA TYR A 52 5.56 0.27 4.85
C TYR A 52 4.07 -0.06 4.96
N LEU A 53 3.60 -1.09 4.24
CA LEU A 53 2.21 -1.53 4.34
C LEU A 53 1.87 -1.99 5.76
N LYS A 54 2.77 -2.72 6.43
CA LYS A 54 2.59 -3.13 7.83
C LYS A 54 2.49 -1.94 8.77
N ILE A 55 3.44 -1.01 8.70
CA ILE A 55 3.46 0.19 9.55
C ILE A 55 2.19 1.01 9.33
N TYR A 56 1.76 1.13 8.06
CA TYR A 56 0.61 1.94 7.73
C TYR A 56 -0.71 1.29 8.16
N ALA A 57 -0.86 -0.02 7.97
CA ALA A 57 -2.02 -0.77 8.44
C ALA A 57 -2.19 -0.69 9.96
N ASP A 58 -1.08 -0.81 10.71
CA ASP A 58 -1.07 -0.69 12.17
C ASP A 58 -1.60 0.69 12.63
N LEU A 59 -1.08 1.75 12.00
CA LEU A 59 -1.48 3.13 12.29
C LEU A 59 -2.94 3.42 11.93
N LEU A 60 -3.47 2.76 10.90
CA LEU A 60 -4.87 2.87 10.46
C LEU A 60 -5.83 1.92 11.19
N HIS A 61 -5.32 1.09 12.11
CA HIS A 61 -6.06 0.03 12.80
C HIS A 61 -6.73 -0.98 11.85
N LEU A 62 -6.04 -1.32 10.75
CA LEU A 62 -6.50 -2.30 9.77
C LEU A 62 -5.84 -3.66 10.00
N ASP A 63 -6.57 -4.74 9.70
CA ASP A 63 -6.00 -6.08 9.73
C ASP A 63 -5.00 -6.25 8.58
N LEU A 64 -3.77 -6.64 8.93
CA LEU A 64 -2.66 -6.76 7.99
C LEU A 64 -2.80 -7.98 7.07
N LYS A 65 -3.41 -9.08 7.53
CA LYS A 65 -3.49 -10.32 6.75
C LYS A 65 -4.20 -10.14 5.40
N PRO A 66 -5.43 -9.57 5.34
CA PRO A 66 -6.11 -9.36 4.06
C PRO A 66 -5.38 -8.34 3.18
N LEU A 67 -4.75 -7.32 3.77
CA LEU A 67 -3.97 -6.33 3.01
C LEU A 67 -2.74 -6.97 2.36
N LEU A 68 -2.00 -7.81 3.08
CA LEU A 68 -0.86 -8.54 2.51
C LEU A 68 -1.29 -9.48 1.38
N ALA A 69 -2.41 -10.18 1.52
CA ALA A 69 -2.93 -11.03 0.45
C ALA A 69 -3.22 -10.22 -0.83
N LEU A 70 -3.92 -9.08 -0.70
CA LEU A 70 -4.20 -8.18 -1.83
C LEU A 70 -2.91 -7.61 -2.45
N TYR A 71 -1.95 -7.22 -1.62
CA TYR A 71 -0.65 -6.71 -2.06
C TYR A 71 0.15 -7.76 -2.85
N GLU A 72 0.16 -9.02 -2.39
CA GLU A 72 0.84 -10.10 -3.12
C GLU A 72 0.12 -10.44 -4.43
N GLN A 73 -1.23 -10.42 -4.45
CA GLN A 73 -2.00 -10.64 -5.68
C GLN A 73 -1.74 -9.56 -6.73
N ASP A 74 -1.72 -8.28 -6.33
CA ASP A 74 -1.38 -7.15 -7.22
C ASP A 74 0.01 -7.34 -7.83
N ARG A 75 0.98 -7.75 -7.01
CA ARG A 75 2.36 -7.99 -7.45
C ARG A 75 2.54 -9.25 -8.29
N GLN A 76 1.74 -10.29 -8.05
CA GLN A 76 1.78 -11.52 -8.83
C GLN A 76 1.09 -11.35 -10.20
N GLY A 77 0.07 -10.49 -10.28
CA GLY A 77 -0.53 -10.05 -11.54
C GLY A 77 0.48 -9.38 -12.47
N LEU A 78 1.52 -8.74 -11.92
CA LEU A 78 2.65 -8.19 -12.67
C LEU A 78 3.63 -9.28 -13.20
N THR A 79 3.64 -10.47 -12.59
CA THR A 79 4.50 -11.60 -13.01
C THR A 79 3.80 -12.63 -13.90
N ALA A 80 2.47 -12.61 -13.97
CA ALA A 80 1.68 -13.49 -14.83
C ALA A 80 1.50 -12.95 -16.27
N GLY A 81 2.24 -11.89 -16.65
CA GLY A 81 2.05 -11.14 -17.90
C GLY A 81 3.33 -10.89 -18.72
N GLY A 82 4.30 -11.80 -18.78
CA GLY A 82 5.35 -11.73 -19.81
C GLY A 82 6.35 -12.89 -19.86
N PRO A 83 6.88 -13.28 -21.05
CA PRO A 83 6.26 -13.36 -22.36
C PRO A 83 6.01 -14.84 -22.74
N HIS A 84 4.75 -15.19 -22.99
CA HIS A 84 4.44 -16.28 -23.93
C HIS A 84 3.39 -15.78 -24.90
N ALA A 85 3.85 -14.94 -25.83
CA ALA A 85 3.12 -14.61 -27.03
C ALA A 85 4.13 -14.67 -28.18
N LEU A 86 3.98 -15.75 -28.97
CA LEU A 86 4.65 -16.14 -30.21
C LEU A 86 6.01 -16.84 -30.06
#